data_AF-A0A3P8WVQ9-F1
#
_entry.id   AF-A0A3P8WVQ9-F1
#
_cell.length_a   1.000
_cell.length_b   1.000
_cell.length_c   1.000
_cell.angle_alpha   90.00
_cell.angle_beta   90.00
_cell.angle_gamma   90.00
#
_symmetry.space_group_name_H-M   'P 1'
#
loop_
_entity.id
_entity.type
_entity.pdbx_description
1 polymer ?
#
loop_
_entity_poly.entity_id
_entity_poly.type
_entity_poly.pdbx_seq_one_letter_code
_entity_poly.pdbx_strand_id
1 'polypeptide(L)'
;MDAWVRFSAQSQAKERVFRTAQYACTLLGYTLQKSGASTELRKTVSHLEAHMSLTRKLMRLGNSVEALEAAKRAIHLSDSVLRLCLTLGHLNKAMYFACDNVLWAGKTGLVSKLDQHKWSQRSFRYYLFALILNLTRDVYELRLLMESEARYRASKSPPSSSGSLPDEHLSSASAPGAVALPIVSFWLRRQLHLLVTVLYNNPPLLLDLLKNSCDIFIPLDRLGIYPTGSGFVGACGLTSSVLSILTMIHPWLKLKP
;
A
#
# COMPACT_ATOMS: atom_id res chain seq x y z
N MET A 1 26.84 8.52 -10.45
CA MET A 1 26.13 9.73 -10.90
C MET A 1 24.98 9.39 -11.85
N ASP A 2 25.16 8.46 -12.78
CA ASP A 2 24.15 8.08 -13.79
C ASP A 2 22.80 7.60 -13.23
N ALA A 3 22.80 6.84 -12.12
CA ALA A 3 21.57 6.40 -11.47
C ALA A 3 20.72 7.59 -10.96
N TRP A 4 21.37 8.60 -10.39
CA TRP A 4 20.70 9.83 -9.93
C TRP A 4 20.21 10.70 -11.09
N VAL A 5 20.98 10.78 -12.18
CA VAL A 5 20.57 11.51 -13.40
C VAL A 5 19.35 10.83 -14.04
N ARG A 6 19.35 9.49 -14.17
CA ARG A 6 18.18 8.74 -14.67
C ARG A 6 16.97 8.86 -13.76
N PHE A 7 17.18 8.82 -12.44
CA PHE A 7 16.12 9.03 -11.46
C PHE A 7 15.52 10.44 -11.60
N SER A 8 16.34 11.49 -11.57
CA SER A 8 15.86 12.87 -11.66
C SER A 8 15.26 13.23 -13.04
N ALA A 9 15.64 12.53 -14.10
CA ALA A 9 15.01 12.67 -15.41
C ALA A 9 13.55 12.20 -15.44
N GLN A 10 13.17 11.24 -14.58
CA GLN A 10 11.81 10.70 -14.56
C GLN A 10 10.83 11.61 -13.80
N SER A 11 9.75 12.02 -14.47
CA SER A 11 8.67 12.81 -13.86
C SER A 11 8.09 12.13 -12.61
N GLN A 12 7.90 10.80 -12.69
CA GLN A 12 7.39 9.97 -11.59
C GLN A 12 8.32 9.95 -10.37
N ALA A 13 9.64 10.09 -10.56
CA ALA A 13 10.59 10.14 -9.46
C ALA A 13 10.49 11.47 -8.72
N LYS A 14 10.41 12.58 -9.48
CA LYS A 14 10.19 13.92 -8.94
C LYS A 14 8.88 14.00 -8.16
N GLU A 15 7.80 13.45 -8.69
CA GLU A 15 6.50 13.37 -7.99
C GLU A 15 6.62 12.69 -6.62
N ARG A 16 7.36 11.58 -6.53
CA ARG A 16 7.58 10.86 -5.27
C ARG A 16 8.42 11.66 -4.28
N VAL A 17 9.44 12.38 -4.75
CA VAL A 17 10.23 13.29 -3.90
C VAL A 17 9.34 14.39 -3.33
N PHE A 18 8.50 15.01 -4.15
CA PHE A 18 7.52 16.01 -3.69
C PHE A 18 6.50 15.41 -2.71
N ARG A 19 6.07 14.17 -2.93
CA ARG A 19 5.21 13.45 -1.97
C ARG A 19 5.91 13.24 -0.62
N THR A 20 7.16 12.80 -0.63
CA THR A 20 7.98 12.63 0.58
C THR A 20 8.15 13.96 1.32
N ALA A 21 8.50 15.03 0.60
CA ALA A 21 8.64 16.37 1.17
C ALA A 21 7.33 16.87 1.76
N GLN A 22 6.19 16.65 1.09
CA GLN A 22 4.87 17.01 1.59
C GLN A 22 4.56 16.31 2.92
N TYR A 23 4.70 14.99 3.00
CA TYR A 23 4.39 14.25 4.23
C TYR A 23 5.41 14.50 5.35
N ALA A 24 6.67 14.80 5.00
CA ALA A 24 7.64 15.30 5.96
C ALA A 24 7.17 16.65 6.55
N CYS A 25 6.67 17.58 5.73
CA CYS A 25 6.08 18.84 6.21
C CYS A 25 4.85 18.59 7.09
N THR A 26 3.97 17.65 6.74
CA THR A 26 2.81 17.29 7.58
C THR A 26 3.25 16.77 8.94
N LEU A 27 4.27 15.90 8.98
CA LEU A 27 4.81 15.35 10.22
C LEU A 27 5.52 16.43 11.06
N LEU A 28 6.30 17.31 10.43
CA LEU A 28 6.93 18.46 11.08
C LEU A 28 5.89 19.44 11.62
N GLY A 29 4.80 19.69 10.90
CA GLY A 29 3.70 20.53 11.38
C GLY A 29 3.06 19.97 12.64
N TYR A 30 2.90 18.64 12.71
CA TYR A 30 2.39 17.96 13.90
C TYR A 30 3.36 18.03 15.09
N THR A 31 4.66 17.80 14.87
CA THR A 31 5.65 17.89 15.96
C THR A 31 5.79 19.31 16.50
N LEU A 32 5.79 20.32 15.61
CA LEU A 32 5.81 21.73 16.00
C LEU A 32 4.58 22.14 16.79
N GLN A 33 3.39 21.63 16.42
CA GLN A 33 2.16 21.86 17.19
C GLN A 33 2.26 21.26 18.59
N LYS A 34 2.82 20.06 18.72
CA LYS A 34 2.99 19.39 20.02
C LYS A 34 4.02 20.08 20.91
N SER A 35 5.09 20.61 20.33
CA SER A 35 6.17 21.30 21.05
C SER A 35 5.87 22.77 21.38
N GLY A 36 4.69 23.30 21.01
CA GLY A 36 4.32 24.69 21.29
C GLY A 36 5.15 25.73 20.51
N ALA A 37 5.68 25.38 19.34
CA ALA A 37 6.55 26.24 18.56
C ALA A 37 5.84 27.49 17.99
N SER A 38 6.63 28.46 17.52
CA SER A 38 6.13 29.75 17.03
C SER A 38 5.07 29.60 15.91
N THR A 39 4.03 30.44 15.99
CA THR A 39 2.91 30.44 15.05
C THR A 39 3.35 30.75 13.62
N GLU A 40 4.39 31.57 13.45
CA GLU A 40 5.01 31.89 12.17
C GLU A 40 5.68 30.67 11.53
N LEU A 41 6.47 29.88 12.27
CA LEU A 41 7.10 28.68 11.74
C LEU A 41 6.04 27.66 11.27
N ARG A 42 4.94 27.53 12.01
CA ARG A 42 3.81 26.68 11.62
C ARG A 42 3.15 27.14 10.31
N LYS A 43 2.96 28.44 10.11
CA LYS A 43 2.43 28.98 8.85
C LYS A 43 3.36 28.69 7.69
N THR A 44 4.67 28.88 7.87
CA THR A 44 5.68 28.59 6.84
C THR A 44 5.67 27.13 6.42
N VAL A 45 5.63 26.20 7.39
CA VAL A 45 5.54 24.75 7.11
C VAL A 45 4.24 24.39 6.39
N SER A 46 3.12 24.99 6.79
CA SER A 46 1.82 24.75 6.12
C SER A 46 1.81 25.28 4.68
N HIS A 47 2.41 26.44 4.44
CA HIS A 47 2.55 27.01 3.09
C HIS A 47 3.44 26.13 2.21
N LEU A 48 4.56 25.64 2.77
CA LEU A 48 5.43 24.70 2.09
C LEU A 48 4.71 23.41 1.73
N GLU A 49 3.96 22.81 2.68
CA GLU A 49 3.14 21.63 2.42
C GLU A 49 2.14 21.89 1.28
N ALA A 50 1.48 23.05 1.29
CA ALA A 50 0.50 23.42 0.26
C ALA A 50 1.15 23.54 -1.13
N HIS A 51 2.34 24.15 -1.23
CA HIS A 51 3.09 24.23 -2.47
C HIS A 51 3.55 22.86 -2.97
N MET A 52 4.11 22.03 -2.09
CA MET A 52 4.54 20.67 -2.45
C MET A 52 3.35 19.84 -2.94
N SER A 53 2.19 19.97 -2.30
CA SER A 53 0.94 19.33 -2.71
C SER A 53 0.47 19.81 -4.08
N LEU A 54 0.48 21.12 -4.35
CA LEU A 54 0.06 21.69 -5.64
C LEU A 54 0.99 21.24 -6.76
N THR A 55 2.31 21.33 -6.57
CA THR A 55 3.31 20.84 -7.53
C THR A 55 3.15 19.37 -7.81
N ARG A 56 2.88 18.54 -6.78
CA ARG A 56 2.63 17.12 -6.96
C ARG A 56 1.39 16.83 -7.82
N LYS A 57 0.31 17.60 -7.65
CA LYS A 57 -0.89 17.47 -8.50
C LYS A 57 -0.59 17.85 -9.95
N LEU A 58 0.17 18.91 -10.17
CA LEU A 58 0.61 19.32 -11.50
C LEU A 58 1.42 18.22 -12.20
N MET A 59 2.37 17.60 -11.48
CA MET A 59 3.21 16.53 -12.00
C MET A 59 2.45 15.24 -12.33
N ARG A 60 1.20 15.09 -11.86
CA ARG A 60 0.32 13.95 -12.14
C ARG A 60 -0.62 14.18 -13.32
N LEU A 61 -0.57 15.36 -13.95
CA LEU A 61 -1.29 15.58 -15.20
C LEU A 61 -0.84 14.53 -16.22
N GLY A 62 -1.80 13.86 -16.85
CA GLY A 62 -1.55 12.74 -17.77
C GLY A 62 -1.55 11.35 -17.12
N ASN A 63 -1.35 11.22 -15.80
CA ASN A 63 -1.37 9.92 -15.12
C ASN A 63 -2.74 9.21 -15.20
N SER A 64 -3.83 9.95 -15.45
CA SER A 64 -5.14 9.36 -15.72
C SER A 64 -5.14 8.51 -16.99
N VAL A 65 -4.45 8.96 -18.04
CA VAL A 65 -4.31 8.24 -19.32
C VAL A 65 -3.38 7.05 -19.15
N GLU A 66 -2.25 7.22 -18.46
CA GLU A 66 -1.34 6.10 -18.13
C GLU A 66 -2.06 5.01 -17.33
N ALA A 67 -2.90 5.41 -16.37
CA ALA A 67 -3.71 4.48 -15.58
C ALA A 67 -4.77 3.76 -16.43
N LEU A 68 -5.40 4.45 -17.39
CA LEU A 68 -6.34 3.83 -18.32
C LEU A 68 -5.65 2.83 -19.26
N GLU A 69 -4.45 3.16 -19.74
CA GLU A 69 -3.65 2.25 -20.54
C GLU A 69 -3.23 1.02 -19.73
N ALA A 70 -2.82 1.20 -18.47
CA ALA A 70 -2.52 0.10 -17.56
C ALA A 70 -3.76 -0.79 -17.31
N ALA A 71 -4.95 -0.20 -17.17
CA ALA A 71 -6.19 -0.95 -17.08
C ALA A 71 -6.44 -1.78 -18.35
N LYS A 72 -6.25 -1.20 -19.55
CA LYS A 72 -6.37 -1.93 -20.82
C LYS A 72 -5.41 -3.10 -20.92
N ARG A 73 -4.17 -2.95 -20.46
CA ARG A 73 -3.18 -4.04 -20.42
C ARG A 73 -3.61 -5.13 -19.44
N ALA A 74 -4.11 -4.75 -18.26
CA ALA A 74 -4.55 -5.69 -17.22
C ALA A 74 -5.72 -6.59 -17.66
N ILE A 75 -6.56 -6.17 -18.60
CA ILE A 75 -7.67 -6.99 -19.14
C ILE A 75 -7.18 -8.29 -19.80
N HIS A 76 -5.94 -8.30 -20.32
CA HIS A 76 -5.38 -9.44 -21.05
C HIS A 76 -4.68 -10.46 -20.15
N LEU A 77 -4.70 -10.28 -18.83
CA LEU A 77 -4.04 -11.19 -17.89
C LEU A 77 -4.77 -12.53 -17.80
N SER A 78 -4.05 -13.65 -17.68
CA SER A 78 -4.67 -14.99 -17.66
C SER A 78 -5.49 -15.26 -16.39
N ASP A 79 -4.97 -14.90 -15.22
CA ASP A 79 -5.64 -15.09 -13.92
C ASP A 79 -6.84 -14.14 -13.77
N SER A 80 -8.02 -14.71 -13.51
CA SER A 80 -9.29 -13.96 -13.42
C SER A 80 -9.36 -13.01 -12.22
N VAL A 81 -8.83 -13.42 -11.06
CA VAL A 81 -8.86 -12.61 -9.83
C VAL A 81 -7.89 -11.45 -9.98
N LEU A 82 -6.68 -11.73 -10.48
CA LEU A 82 -5.66 -10.73 -10.71
C LEU A 82 -6.10 -9.72 -11.79
N ARG A 83 -6.68 -10.20 -12.89
CA ARG A 83 -7.27 -9.38 -13.96
C ARG A 83 -8.31 -8.41 -13.40
N LEU A 84 -9.25 -8.90 -12.59
CA LEU A 84 -10.31 -8.07 -12.03
C LEU A 84 -9.74 -7.01 -11.06
N CYS A 85 -8.88 -7.43 -10.12
CA CYS A 85 -8.29 -6.52 -9.13
C CYS A 85 -7.46 -5.42 -9.78
N LEU A 86 -6.59 -5.77 -10.74
CA LEU A 86 -5.74 -4.81 -11.42
C LEU A 86 -6.52 -3.90 -12.36
N THR A 87 -7.46 -4.45 -13.14
CA THR A 87 -8.26 -3.64 -14.07
C THR A 87 -9.09 -2.61 -13.32
N LEU A 88 -9.84 -3.03 -12.29
CA LEU A 88 -10.63 -2.11 -11.47
C LEU A 88 -9.73 -1.18 -10.64
N GLY A 89 -8.58 -1.66 -10.18
CA GLY A 89 -7.62 -0.85 -9.43
C GLY A 89 -7.04 0.28 -10.27
N HIS A 90 -6.67 0.00 -11.52
CA HIS A 90 -6.18 0.98 -12.48
C HIS A 90 -7.29 1.95 -12.94
N LEU A 91 -8.52 1.48 -13.13
CA LEU A 91 -9.65 2.35 -13.46
C LEU A 91 -9.96 3.33 -12.32
N ASN A 92 -9.97 2.86 -11.07
CA ASN A 92 -10.13 3.72 -9.90
C ASN A 92 -8.97 4.73 -9.78
N LYS A 93 -7.72 4.33 -10.08
CA LYS A 93 -6.58 5.26 -10.16
C LYS A 93 -6.78 6.32 -11.24
N ALA A 94 -7.31 5.95 -12.41
CA ALA A 94 -7.61 6.90 -13.48
C ALA A 94 -8.64 7.95 -13.02
N MET A 95 -9.72 7.52 -12.37
CA MET A 95 -10.74 8.40 -11.80
C MET A 95 -10.19 9.28 -10.67
N TYR A 96 -9.32 8.73 -9.81
CA TYR A 96 -8.62 9.47 -8.78
C TYR A 96 -7.80 10.63 -9.38
N PHE A 97 -6.94 10.33 -10.38
CA PHE A 97 -6.12 11.35 -11.03
C PHE A 97 -6.96 12.37 -11.81
N ALA A 98 -8.04 11.94 -12.46
CA ALA A 98 -8.97 12.88 -13.11
C ALA A 98 -9.56 13.88 -12.10
N CYS A 99 -10.00 13.41 -10.93
CA CYS A 99 -10.45 14.30 -9.85
C CYS A 99 -9.32 15.20 -9.33
N ASP A 100 -8.08 14.69 -9.25
CA ASP A 100 -6.92 15.45 -8.80
C ASP A 100 -6.58 16.60 -9.76
N ASN A 101 -6.72 16.38 -11.08
CA ASN A 101 -6.54 17.39 -12.13
C ASN A 101 -7.62 18.49 -12.03
N VAL A 102 -8.87 18.11 -11.79
CA VAL A 102 -9.98 19.05 -11.57
C VAL A 102 -9.74 19.90 -10.31
N LEU A 103 -9.27 19.28 -9.22
CA LEU A 103 -8.90 19.98 -7.98
C LEU A 103 -7.72 20.94 -8.18
N TRP A 104 -6.74 20.55 -8.99
CA TRP A 104 -5.62 21.42 -9.35
C TRP A 104 -6.11 22.64 -10.14
N ALA A 105 -6.95 22.42 -11.18
CA ALA A 105 -7.53 23.50 -11.98
C ALA A 105 -8.40 24.46 -11.17
N GLY A 106 -9.13 23.95 -10.17
CA GLY A 106 -9.89 24.78 -9.22
C GLY A 106 -8.98 25.64 -8.33
N LYS A 107 -7.82 25.13 -7.91
CA LYS A 107 -6.85 25.88 -7.07
C LYS A 107 -6.05 26.93 -7.84
N THR A 108 -5.82 26.72 -9.13
CA THR A 108 -5.12 27.68 -10.00
C THR A 108 -6.03 28.76 -10.58
N GLY A 109 -7.34 28.71 -10.28
CA GLY A 109 -8.31 29.70 -10.74
C GLY A 109 -8.87 29.46 -12.14
N LEU A 110 -8.50 28.35 -12.80
CA LEU A 110 -9.06 27.97 -14.11
C LEU A 110 -10.56 27.61 -14.01
N VAL A 111 -11.00 27.10 -12.86
CA VAL A 111 -12.41 26.78 -12.59
C VAL A 111 -12.90 27.55 -11.37
N SER A 112 -13.61 28.65 -11.63
CA SER A 112 -13.94 29.70 -10.65
C SER A 112 -15.05 29.34 -9.64
N LYS A 113 -15.77 28.22 -9.82
CA LYS A 113 -16.83 27.77 -8.89
C LYS A 113 -16.73 26.27 -8.52
N LEU A 114 -15.52 25.73 -8.41
CA LEU A 114 -15.35 24.33 -8.06
C LEU A 114 -15.54 24.09 -6.55
N ASP A 115 -16.44 23.17 -6.20
CA ASP A 115 -16.55 22.66 -4.83
C ASP A 115 -15.35 21.74 -4.50
N GLN A 116 -14.26 22.33 -4.01
CA GLN A 116 -13.03 21.60 -3.71
C GLN A 116 -13.26 20.48 -2.69
N HIS A 117 -14.18 20.66 -1.74
CA HIS A 117 -14.46 19.67 -0.72
C HIS A 117 -15.12 18.42 -1.33
N LYS A 118 -16.17 18.58 -2.15
CA LYS A 118 -16.85 17.45 -2.81
C LYS A 118 -15.92 16.69 -3.75
N TRP A 119 -15.12 17.39 -4.55
CA TRP A 119 -14.17 16.75 -5.47
C TRP A 119 -13.03 16.05 -4.72
N SER A 120 -12.57 16.61 -3.60
CA SER A 120 -11.59 15.96 -2.73
C SER A 120 -12.14 14.69 -2.10
N GLN A 121 -13.37 14.73 -1.57
CA GLN A 121 -14.08 13.56 -1.04
C GLN A 121 -14.19 12.44 -2.09
N ARG A 122 -14.63 12.76 -3.31
CA ARG A 122 -14.71 11.78 -4.40
C ARG A 122 -13.35 11.19 -4.77
N SER A 123 -12.33 12.04 -4.89
CA SER A 123 -10.95 11.61 -5.15
C SER A 123 -10.47 10.62 -4.09
N PHE A 124 -10.64 10.91 -2.80
CA PHE A 124 -10.25 9.99 -1.74
C PHE A 124 -11.03 8.67 -1.72
N ARG A 125 -12.30 8.66 -2.12
CA ARG A 125 -13.07 7.42 -2.28
C ARG A 125 -12.48 6.53 -3.37
N TYR A 126 -12.21 7.09 -4.55
CA TYR A 126 -11.56 6.33 -5.63
C TYR A 126 -10.17 5.84 -5.23
N TYR A 127 -9.40 6.66 -4.50
CA TYR A 127 -8.10 6.25 -3.98
C TYR A 127 -8.22 5.07 -2.99
N LEU A 128 -9.20 5.12 -2.08
CA LEU A 128 -9.47 4.03 -1.14
C LEU A 128 -9.85 2.75 -1.87
N PHE A 129 -10.77 2.80 -2.83
CA PHE A 129 -11.15 1.63 -3.63
C PHE A 129 -9.95 1.04 -4.38
N ALA A 130 -9.12 1.89 -4.99
CA ALA A 130 -7.89 1.43 -5.64
C ALA A 130 -6.91 0.76 -4.66
N LEU A 131 -6.81 1.23 -3.42
CA LEU A 131 -5.94 0.63 -2.41
C LEU A 131 -6.48 -0.71 -1.92
N ILE A 132 -7.80 -0.82 -1.70
CA ILE A 132 -8.43 -2.10 -1.31
C ILE A 132 -8.20 -3.15 -2.40
N LEU A 133 -8.35 -2.79 -3.67
CA LEU A 133 -8.11 -3.70 -4.80
C LEU A 133 -6.64 -4.11 -4.91
N ASN A 134 -5.70 -3.18 -4.73
CA ASN A 134 -4.27 -3.53 -4.71
C ASN A 134 -3.94 -4.45 -3.53
N LEU A 135 -4.44 -4.16 -2.32
CA LEU A 135 -4.24 -5.03 -1.15
C LEU A 135 -4.85 -6.41 -1.34
N THR A 136 -6.04 -6.49 -1.94
CA THR A 136 -6.68 -7.78 -2.26
C THR A 136 -5.79 -8.59 -3.20
N ARG A 137 -5.21 -7.93 -4.21
CA ARG A 137 -4.24 -8.51 -5.13
C ARG A 137 -2.97 -8.97 -4.41
N ASP A 138 -2.39 -8.13 -3.55
CA ASP A 138 -1.18 -8.45 -2.79
C ASP A 138 -1.42 -9.67 -1.86
N VAL A 139 -2.58 -9.73 -1.20
CA VAL A 139 -2.99 -10.87 -0.37
C VAL A 139 -3.20 -12.11 -1.22
N TYR A 140 -3.82 -12.00 -2.39
CA TYR A 140 -4.04 -13.13 -3.29
C TYR A 140 -2.72 -13.73 -3.79
N GLU A 141 -1.78 -12.91 -4.26
CA GLU A 141 -0.44 -13.37 -4.64
C GLU A 141 0.30 -14.02 -3.45
N LEU A 142 0.17 -13.43 -2.27
CA LEU A 142 0.76 -13.98 -1.04
C LEU A 142 0.19 -15.37 -0.72
N ARG A 143 -1.12 -15.57 -0.88
CA ARG A 143 -1.76 -16.89 -0.69
C ARG A 143 -1.25 -17.91 -1.70
N LEU A 144 -1.16 -17.53 -2.98
CA LEU A 144 -0.65 -18.41 -4.03
C LEU A 144 0.80 -18.87 -3.74
N LEU A 145 1.65 -17.94 -3.30
CA LEU A 145 3.04 -18.23 -2.94
C LEU A 145 3.16 -19.09 -1.67
N MET A 146 2.31 -18.84 -0.67
CA MET A 146 2.23 -19.69 0.53
C MET A 146 1.82 -21.12 0.19
N GLU A 147 0.86 -21.30 -0.71
CA GLU A 147 0.45 -22.64 -1.18
C GLU A 147 1.55 -23.33 -1.98
N SER A 148 2.27 -22.62 -2.85
CA SER A 148 3.40 -23.19 -3.59
C SER A 148 4.53 -23.63 -2.66
N GLU A 149 4.88 -22.81 -1.67
CA GLU A 149 5.92 -23.11 -0.69
C GLU A 149 5.53 -24.30 0.21
N ALA A 150 4.26 -24.37 0.62
CA ALA A 150 3.75 -25.51 1.39
C ALA A 150 3.79 -26.81 0.58
N ARG A 151 3.38 -26.78 -0.69
CA ARG A 151 3.47 -27.93 -1.62
C ARG A 151 4.92 -28.35 -1.85
N TYR A 152 5.83 -27.40 -2.05
CA TYR A 152 7.25 -27.67 -2.22
C TYR A 152 7.85 -28.38 -0.99
N ARG A 153 7.56 -27.88 0.21
CA ARG A 153 8.00 -28.51 1.47
C ARG A 153 7.44 -29.91 1.65
N ALA A 154 6.16 -30.12 1.33
CA ALA A 154 5.52 -31.44 1.40
C ALA A 154 6.17 -32.45 0.45
N SER A 155 6.60 -32.01 -0.75
CA SER A 155 7.31 -32.86 -1.72
C SER A 155 8.75 -33.18 -1.34
N LYS A 156 9.37 -32.37 -0.47
CA LYS A 156 10.77 -32.49 -0.04
C LYS A 156 10.93 -33.26 1.27
N SER A 157 9.87 -33.36 2.07
CA SER A 157 9.81 -34.32 3.18
C SER A 157 9.82 -35.74 2.61
N PRO A 158 10.80 -36.60 2.96
CA PRO A 158 10.75 -38.01 2.56
C PRO A 158 9.49 -38.66 3.14
N PRO A 159 8.99 -39.77 2.55
CA PRO A 159 8.02 -40.61 3.22
C PRO A 159 8.71 -41.20 4.45
N SER A 160 8.63 -40.50 5.59
CA SER A 160 8.96 -41.10 6.87
C SER A 160 7.97 -42.23 7.06
N SER A 161 8.49 -43.44 6.89
CA SER A 161 7.99 -44.73 7.38
C SER A 161 6.78 -44.56 8.28
N SER A 162 5.65 -45.08 7.82
CA SER A 162 4.59 -45.66 8.63
C SER A 162 5.05 -45.90 10.07
N GLY A 163 4.74 -44.94 10.95
CA GLY A 163 4.75 -45.18 12.38
C GLY A 163 3.68 -46.23 12.63
N SER A 164 4.13 -47.46 12.82
CA SER A 164 3.36 -48.53 13.43
C SER A 164 2.67 -47.98 14.68
N LEU A 165 1.34 -47.90 14.62
CA LEU A 165 0.49 -47.79 15.80
C LEU A 165 0.71 -49.08 16.62
N PRO A 166 1.12 -49.02 17.89
CA PRO A 166 0.77 -50.07 18.83
C PRO A 166 -0.68 -49.84 19.26
N ASP A 167 -1.52 -50.82 18.97
CA ASP A 167 -2.88 -50.92 19.52
C ASP A 167 -2.88 -50.92 21.06
N GLU A 168 -3.94 -50.34 21.60
CA GLU A 168 -4.53 -50.49 22.94
C GLU A 168 -3.69 -50.19 24.21
N HIS A 169 -4.11 -49.17 24.97
CA HIS A 169 -4.97 -49.40 26.15
C HIS A 169 -5.42 -48.08 26.83
N LEU A 170 -6.75 -47.98 27.00
CA LEU A 170 -7.56 -47.23 27.99
C LEU A 170 -6.85 -46.34 29.04
N SER A 171 -7.24 -45.05 29.13
CA SER A 171 -8.11 -44.56 30.23
C SER A 171 -8.09 -43.03 30.44
N SER A 172 -9.29 -42.54 30.74
CA SER A 172 -9.63 -41.36 31.53
C SER A 172 -9.78 -40.00 30.85
N ALA A 173 -10.97 -39.45 31.07
CA ALA A 173 -11.50 -38.21 30.57
C ALA A 173 -10.80 -36.97 31.16
N SER A 174 -10.63 -35.93 30.35
CA SER A 174 -10.82 -34.53 30.80
C SER A 174 -10.81 -33.53 29.63
N ALA A 175 -11.86 -32.70 29.60
CA ALA A 175 -12.00 -31.40 28.95
C ALA A 175 -11.77 -31.26 27.41
N PRO A 176 -12.83 -31.09 26.59
CA PRO A 176 -12.70 -30.77 25.16
C PRO A 176 -12.15 -29.35 24.86
N GLY A 177 -11.89 -28.52 25.87
CA GLY A 177 -11.46 -27.12 25.69
C GLY A 177 -9.97 -26.83 25.85
N ALA A 178 -9.20 -27.67 26.56
CA ALA A 178 -7.82 -27.35 26.93
C ALA A 178 -6.79 -27.67 25.82
N VAL A 179 -7.10 -28.63 24.95
CA VAL A 179 -6.20 -29.08 23.87
C VAL A 179 -6.37 -28.25 22.58
N ALA A 180 -7.49 -27.53 22.42
CA ALA A 180 -7.76 -26.71 21.25
C ALA A 180 -6.84 -25.48 21.13
N LEU A 181 -6.53 -24.82 22.26
CA LEU A 181 -5.66 -23.64 22.32
C LEU A 181 -4.19 -23.91 21.89
N PRO A 182 -3.52 -24.99 22.33
CA PRO A 182 -2.16 -25.30 21.88
C PRO A 182 -2.10 -25.74 20.40
N ILE A 183 -3.11 -26.43 19.89
CA ILE A 183 -3.16 -26.84 18.47
C ILE A 183 -3.36 -25.63 17.56
N VAL A 184 -4.29 -24.73 17.88
CA VAL A 184 -4.54 -23.51 17.11
C VAL A 184 -3.35 -22.57 17.15
N SER A 185 -2.71 -22.39 18.31
CA SER A 185 -1.51 -21.55 18.44
C SER A 185 -0.30 -22.13 17.70
N PHE A 186 -0.14 -23.46 17.68
CA PHE A 186 0.89 -24.12 16.87
C PHE A 186 0.63 -23.96 15.36
N TRP A 187 -0.61 -24.17 14.92
CA TRP A 187 -1.02 -23.94 13.53
C TRP A 187 -0.79 -22.48 13.11
N LEU A 188 -1.16 -21.53 13.97
CA LEU A 188 -0.99 -20.11 13.73
C LEU A 188 0.49 -19.73 13.66
N ARG A 189 1.33 -20.24 14.57
CA ARG A 189 2.79 -20.05 14.53
C ARG A 189 3.39 -20.60 13.24
N ARG A 190 2.99 -21.80 12.81
CA ARG A 190 3.44 -22.40 11.55
C ARG A 190 3.02 -21.54 10.36
N GLN A 191 1.77 -21.06 10.35
CA GLN A 191 1.25 -20.22 9.27
C GLN A 191 1.95 -18.85 9.23
N LEU A 192 2.22 -18.25 10.38
CA LEU A 192 3.01 -17.02 10.51
C LEU A 192 4.45 -17.23 10.03
N HIS A 193 5.08 -18.35 10.38
CA HIS A 193 6.44 -18.65 9.93
C HIS A 193 6.49 -18.82 8.40
N LEU A 194 5.51 -19.50 7.81
CA LEU A 194 5.38 -19.61 6.35
C LEU A 194 5.18 -18.24 5.71
N LEU A 195 4.27 -17.43 6.26
CA LEU A 195 4.01 -16.07 5.80
C LEU A 195 5.29 -15.22 5.78
N VAL A 196 6.03 -15.21 6.89
CA VAL A 196 7.29 -14.47 7.02
C VAL A 196 8.33 -14.99 6.04
N THR A 197 8.45 -16.32 5.88
CA THR A 197 9.41 -16.91 4.93
C THR A 197 9.08 -16.51 3.49
N VAL A 198 7.81 -16.58 3.10
CA VAL A 198 7.36 -16.22 1.74
C VAL A 198 7.57 -14.73 1.48
N LEU A 199 7.23 -13.86 2.43
CA LEU A 199 7.46 -12.42 2.30
C LEU A 199 8.95 -12.07 2.23
N TYR A 200 9.79 -12.73 3.03
CA TYR A 200 11.24 -12.54 2.99
C TYR A 200 11.85 -12.97 1.65
N ASN A 201 11.37 -14.10 1.10
CA ASN A 201 11.80 -14.61 -0.19
C ASN A 201 11.23 -13.81 -1.39
N ASN A 202 10.20 -12.99 -1.18
CA ASN A 202 9.55 -12.19 -2.22
C ASN A 202 9.55 -10.69 -1.86
N PRO A 203 10.72 -10.03 -1.88
CA PRO A 203 10.83 -8.63 -1.48
C PRO A 203 9.94 -7.65 -2.27
N PRO A 204 9.65 -7.83 -3.58
CA PRO A 204 8.74 -6.93 -4.29
C PRO A 204 7.31 -6.95 -3.73
N LEU A 205 6.80 -8.13 -3.35
CA LEU A 205 5.47 -8.30 -2.79
C LEU A 205 5.38 -7.70 -1.39
N LEU A 206 6.41 -7.92 -0.56
CA LEU A 206 6.49 -7.32 0.76
C LEU A 206 6.46 -5.80 0.70
N LEU A 207 7.23 -5.19 -0.21
CA LEU A 207 7.29 -3.74 -0.34
C LEU A 207 5.97 -3.14 -0.83
N ASP A 208 5.29 -3.79 -1.77
CA ASP A 208 3.99 -3.32 -2.25
C ASP A 208 2.91 -3.46 -1.18
N LEU A 209 2.88 -4.60 -0.47
CA LEU A 209 1.96 -4.84 0.64
C LEU A 209 2.15 -3.80 1.76
N LEU A 210 3.40 -3.57 2.19
CA LEU A 210 3.72 -2.57 3.22
C LEU A 210 3.30 -1.17 2.78
N LYS A 211 3.63 -0.80 1.53
CA LYS A 211 3.26 0.50 0.96
C LYS A 211 1.74 0.69 0.96
N ASN A 212 0.99 -0.27 0.40
CA ASN A 212 -0.47 -0.18 0.29
C ASN A 212 -1.13 -0.20 1.68
N SER A 213 -0.55 -0.93 2.64
CA SER A 213 -0.99 -0.95 4.04
C SER A 213 -0.76 0.37 4.75
N CYS A 214 0.35 1.06 4.50
CA CYS A 214 0.56 2.41 5.02
C CYS A 214 -0.36 3.43 4.35
N ASP A 215 -0.52 3.34 3.02
CA ASP A 215 -1.29 4.31 2.25
C ASP A 215 -2.79 4.26 2.55
N ILE A 216 -3.35 3.12 3.01
CA ILE A 216 -4.80 2.99 3.29
C ILE A 216 -5.30 3.94 4.39
N PHE A 217 -4.45 4.26 5.36
CA PHE A 217 -4.80 5.17 6.45
C PHE A 217 -5.02 6.60 5.98
N ILE A 218 -4.42 6.99 4.85
CA ILE A 218 -4.49 8.34 4.30
C ILE A 218 -5.93 8.68 3.84
N PRO A 219 -6.57 7.94 2.91
CA PRO A 219 -7.96 8.22 2.56
C PRO A 219 -8.95 7.88 3.69
N LEU A 220 -8.66 6.90 4.56
CA LEU A 220 -9.55 6.59 5.69
C LEU A 220 -9.69 7.78 6.65
N ASP A 221 -8.58 8.44 6.98
CA ASP A 221 -8.58 9.65 7.80
C ASP A 221 -9.26 10.82 7.07
N ARG A 222 -8.94 11.05 5.79
CA ARG A 222 -9.51 12.15 5.00
C ARG A 222 -11.00 12.00 4.69
N LEU A 223 -11.53 10.79 4.70
CA LEU A 223 -12.96 10.52 4.57
C LEU A 223 -13.69 10.55 5.92
N GLY A 224 -12.97 10.66 7.04
CA GLY A 224 -13.55 10.62 8.39
C GLY A 224 -14.03 9.25 8.83
N ILE A 225 -13.62 8.18 8.14
CA ILE A 225 -14.00 6.79 8.48
C ILE A 225 -13.19 6.30 9.69
N TYR A 226 -11.89 6.61 9.70
CA TYR A 226 -11.00 6.26 10.80
C TYR A 226 -10.02 7.41 11.06
N PRO A 227 -10.34 8.34 11.99
CA PRO A 227 -9.52 9.51 12.26
C PRO A 227 -8.28 9.10 13.07
N THR A 228 -7.13 9.00 12.40
CA THR A 228 -5.85 8.63 13.02
C THR A 228 -5.02 9.84 13.39
N GLY A 229 -5.35 11.00 12.82
CA GLY A 229 -4.67 12.26 13.08
C GLY A 229 -3.51 12.55 12.12
N SER A 230 -3.18 13.83 11.99
CA SER A 230 -2.22 14.34 11.01
C SER A 230 -0.81 13.76 11.18
N GLY A 231 -0.36 13.51 12.41
CA GLY A 231 0.95 12.91 12.70
C GLY A 231 1.08 11.48 12.17
N PHE A 232 0.07 10.63 12.41
CA PHE A 232 0.08 9.24 11.95
C PHE A 232 -0.03 9.15 10.43
N VAL A 233 -0.95 9.92 9.83
CA VAL A 233 -1.07 10.03 8.36
C VAL A 233 0.22 10.54 7.73
N GLY A 234 0.87 11.53 8.34
CA GLY A 234 2.17 12.04 7.93
C GLY A 234 3.26 10.95 7.96
N ALA A 235 3.35 10.18 9.05
CA ALA A 235 4.30 9.09 9.18
C ALA A 235 4.05 7.97 8.15
N CYS A 236 2.81 7.49 8.01
CA CYS A 236 2.45 6.47 7.03
C CYS A 236 2.72 6.94 5.60
N GLY A 237 2.34 8.17 5.26
CA GLY A 237 2.59 8.76 3.95
C GLY A 237 4.07 8.97 3.66
N LEU A 238 4.88 9.31 4.67
CA LEU A 238 6.33 9.42 4.54
C LEU A 238 6.96 8.04 4.28
N THR A 239 6.64 7.05 5.11
CA THR A 239 7.15 5.68 4.98
C THR A 239 6.81 5.09 3.61
N SER A 240 5.54 5.17 3.18
CA SER A 240 5.12 4.63 1.88
C SER A 240 5.80 5.33 0.69
N SER A 241 6.14 6.61 0.84
CA SER A 241 6.85 7.39 -0.18
C SER A 241 8.32 7.02 -0.25
N VAL A 242 8.98 6.81 0.88
CA VAL A 242 10.36 6.32 0.95
C VAL A 242 10.47 4.92 0.32
N LEU A 243 9.56 4.01 0.66
CA LEU A 243 9.49 2.68 0.02
C LEU A 243 9.27 2.79 -1.50
N SER A 244 8.45 3.75 -1.93
CA SER A 244 8.23 4.03 -3.35
C SER A 244 9.47 4.57 -4.06
N ILE A 245 10.30 5.38 -3.40
CA ILE A 245 11.57 5.85 -3.97
C ILE A 245 12.56 4.69 -4.06
N LEU A 246 12.66 3.88 -3.01
CA LEU A 246 13.54 2.71 -2.94
C LEU A 246 13.27 1.72 -4.08
N THR A 247 11.99 1.40 -4.32
CA THR A 247 11.57 0.51 -5.43
C THR A 247 11.82 1.09 -6.83
N MET A 248 12.00 2.42 -6.95
CA MET A 248 12.38 3.06 -8.22
C MET A 248 13.88 3.05 -8.47
N ILE A 249 14.68 3.23 -7.41
CA ILE A 249 16.14 3.16 -7.48
C ILE A 249 16.59 1.71 -7.74
N HIS A 250 15.86 0.75 -7.18
CA HIS A 250 16.12 -0.67 -7.31
C HIS A 250 14.98 -1.36 -8.09
N PRO A 251 15.03 -1.37 -9.44
CA PRO A 251 13.95 -1.91 -10.27
C PRO A 251 13.72 -3.42 -10.08
N TRP A 252 14.68 -4.17 -9.52
CA TRP A 252 14.51 -5.57 -9.13
C TRP A 252 13.55 -5.76 -7.94
N LEU A 253 13.26 -4.69 -7.18
CA LEU A 253 12.28 -4.67 -6.10
C LEU A 253 10.87 -4.31 -6.58
N LYS A 254 10.68 -4.02 -7.87
CA LYS A 254 9.36 -3.66 -8.41
C LYS A 254 8.56 -4.92 -8.73
N LEU A 255 7.42 -5.08 -8.06
CA LEU A 255 6.49 -6.16 -8.33
C LEU A 255 5.92 -5.98 -9.75
N LYS A 256 6.08 -7.00 -10.58
CA LYS A 256 5.49 -7.07 -11.92
C LYS A 256 4.29 -8.01 -11.85
N PRO A 257 3.11 -7.59 -12.35
CA PRO A 257 1.99 -8.51 -12.53
C PRO A 257 2.28 -9.54 -13.62
#